data_AF-A0A368KNS0-F1
#
_entry.id   AF-A0A368KNS0-F1
#
_cell.length_a   1.000
_cell.length_b   1.000
_cell.length_c   1.000
_cell.angle_alpha   90.00
_cell.angle_beta   90.00
_cell.angle_gamma   90.00
#
_symmetry.space_group_name_H-M   'P 1'
#
loop_
_entity.id
_entity.type
_entity.pdbx_description
1 polymer ?
#
loop_
_entity_poly.entity_id
_entity_poly.type
_entity_poly.pdbx_seq_one_letter_code
_entity_poly.pdbx_strand_id
1 'polypeptide(L)'
;MASQRVTIFAIGGKLADAIWNKAERWSSQRSCSDPSEWAPEQWPAKTTAEVNAFAVCLLNAAFTPPVLYRSQHVALWSRGDLFQNAMGATPNLQLLTVQYEVYLWRVSAEDSVQRNVNDSDEYRWLEQHLTEALTAWADFSPGRVIVLVREILGGLWQDQDVANSLNQIPAWWNEC
;
A
#
# COMPACT_ATOMS: atom_id res chain seq x y z
N MET A 1 -15.06 -8.58 -5.02
CA MET A 1 -13.85 -7.75 -5.30
C MET A 1 -14.06 -6.42 -4.61
N ALA A 2 -13.00 -5.66 -4.34
CA ALA A 2 -13.11 -4.29 -3.85
C ALA A 2 -12.34 -3.41 -4.82
N SER A 3 -12.86 -2.22 -5.12
CA SER A 3 -12.05 -1.23 -5.83
C SER A 3 -11.01 -0.70 -4.86
N GLN A 4 -9.77 -0.63 -5.29
CA GLN A 4 -8.67 -0.22 -4.43
C GLN A 4 -7.81 0.80 -5.15
N ARG A 5 -7.33 1.78 -4.39
CA ARG A 5 -6.30 2.70 -4.86
C ARG A 5 -4.97 2.24 -4.32
N VAL A 6 -4.03 1.95 -5.21
CA VAL A 6 -2.66 1.55 -4.87
C VAL A 6 -1.74 2.74 -5.14
N THR A 7 -0.97 3.13 -4.13
CA THR A 7 0.01 4.23 -4.26
C THR A 7 1.38 3.74 -3.83
N ILE A 8 2.38 3.93 -4.67
CA ILE A 8 3.78 3.58 -4.41
C ILE A 8 4.54 4.89 -4.16
N PHE A 9 5.34 4.91 -3.10
CA PHE A 9 6.25 5.99 -2.75
C PHE A 9 7.67 5.45 -2.66
N ALA A 10 8.65 6.21 -3.15
CA ALA A 10 10.04 6.05 -2.72
C ALA A 10 10.42 7.25 -1.85
N ILE A 11 10.94 7.00 -0.65
CA ILE A 11 11.24 8.03 0.34
C ILE A 11 12.70 7.92 0.73
N GLY A 12 13.43 9.03 0.61
CA GLY A 12 14.86 9.11 0.88
C GLY A 12 15.22 9.77 2.21
N GLY A 13 16.52 9.68 2.54
CA GLY A 13 17.14 10.38 3.67
C GLY A 13 16.57 10.00 5.05
N LYS A 14 16.70 10.93 6.02
CA LYS A 14 16.32 10.68 7.43
C LYS A 14 14.83 10.33 7.62
N LEU A 15 13.95 10.77 6.71
CA LEU A 15 12.54 10.40 6.79
C LEU A 15 12.35 8.91 6.53
N ALA A 16 13.12 8.32 5.61
CA ALA A 16 13.09 6.89 5.33
C ALA A 16 13.42 6.08 6.59
N ASP A 17 14.48 6.46 7.32
CA ASP A 17 14.88 5.83 8.58
C ASP A 17 13.78 5.95 9.65
N ALA A 18 13.19 7.15 9.79
CA ALA A 18 12.13 7.39 10.75
C ALA A 18 10.88 6.57 10.45
N ILE A 19 10.49 6.46 9.18
CA ILE A 19 9.38 5.62 8.73
C ILE A 19 9.66 4.16 9.04
N TRP A 20 10.85 3.67 8.69
CA TRP A 20 11.24 2.28 8.93
C TRP A 20 11.18 1.92 10.41
N ASN A 21 11.80 2.72 11.28
CA ASN A 21 11.82 2.47 12.72
C ASN A 21 10.41 2.53 13.34
N LYS A 22 9.52 3.37 12.79
CA LYS A 22 8.12 3.43 13.23
C LYS A 22 7.36 2.17 12.79
N ALA A 23 7.59 1.71 11.56
CA ALA A 23 7.00 0.49 11.03
C ALA A 23 7.46 -0.76 11.77
N GLU A 24 8.75 -0.90 12.10
CA GLU A 24 9.26 -2.02 12.91
C GLU A 24 8.56 -2.08 14.27
N ARG A 25 8.36 -0.92 14.92
CA ARG A 25 7.66 -0.82 16.20
C ARG A 25 6.18 -1.21 16.10
N TRP A 26 5.50 -0.83 15.03
CA TRP A 26 4.11 -1.24 14.82
C TRP A 26 4.02 -2.73 14.48
N SER A 27 4.92 -3.22 13.64
CA SER A 27 4.99 -4.62 13.24
C SER A 27 5.26 -5.53 14.45
N SER A 28 6.11 -5.13 15.39
CA SER A 28 6.40 -5.91 16.59
C SER A 28 5.25 -5.96 17.61
N GLN A 29 4.25 -5.10 17.47
CA GLN A 29 3.03 -5.11 18.28
C GLN A 29 1.96 -6.06 17.74
N ARG A 30 2.21 -6.72 16.61
CA ARG A 30 1.30 -7.71 16.04
C ARG A 30 1.11 -8.86 17.03
N SER A 31 -0.14 -9.08 17.43
CA SER A 31 -0.58 -10.24 18.19
C SER A 31 -1.15 -11.26 17.21
N CYS A 32 -0.41 -12.34 16.96
CA CYS A 32 -0.86 -13.42 16.08
C CYS A 32 -0.61 -14.79 16.70
N SER A 33 -1.58 -15.69 16.56
CA SER A 33 -1.40 -17.12 16.81
C SER A 33 -0.72 -17.83 15.65
N ASP A 34 -0.98 -17.37 14.41
CA ASP A 34 -0.37 -17.86 13.18
C ASP A 34 0.37 -16.70 12.46
N PRO A 35 1.69 -16.80 12.23
CA PRO A 35 2.46 -15.80 11.50
C PRO A 35 2.01 -15.57 10.04
N SER A 36 1.40 -16.58 9.42
CA SER A 36 0.95 -16.57 8.02
C SER A 36 -0.42 -15.94 7.80
N GLU A 37 -1.25 -15.88 8.85
CA GLU A 37 -2.57 -15.23 8.78
C GLU A 37 -2.44 -13.73 8.98
N TRP A 38 -2.96 -12.93 8.06
CA TRP A 38 -2.90 -11.47 8.16
C TRP A 38 -4.31 -10.89 8.28
N ALA A 39 -4.58 -10.21 9.39
CA ALA A 39 -5.88 -9.58 9.63
C ALA A 39 -5.72 -8.26 10.42
N PRO A 40 -6.57 -7.23 10.18
CA PRO A 40 -6.49 -5.96 10.90
C PRO A 40 -6.54 -6.09 12.43
N GLU A 41 -7.27 -7.08 12.94
CA GLU A 41 -7.48 -7.33 14.37
C GLU A 41 -6.20 -7.78 15.10
N GLN A 42 -5.15 -8.14 14.35
CA GLN A 42 -3.88 -8.55 14.91
C GLN A 42 -3.08 -7.38 15.49
N TRP A 43 -3.47 -6.12 15.25
CA TRP A 43 -2.85 -4.96 15.86
C TRP A 43 -3.74 -4.31 16.89
N PRO A 44 -3.17 -3.76 17.99
CA PRO A 44 -3.93 -2.93 18.91
C PRO A 44 -4.61 -1.76 18.19
N ALA A 45 -5.79 -1.34 18.68
CA ALA A 45 -6.55 -0.24 18.09
C ALA A 45 -5.72 1.07 17.96
N LYS A 46 -4.85 1.33 18.94
CA LYS A 46 -3.93 2.47 18.92
C LYS A 46 -2.97 2.39 17.72
N THR A 47 -2.36 1.24 17.50
CA THR A 47 -1.44 0.98 16.38
C THR A 47 -2.15 1.16 15.05
N THR A 48 -3.35 0.60 14.94
CA THR A 48 -4.21 0.75 13.75
C THR A 48 -4.51 2.22 13.45
N ALA A 49 -4.86 3.02 14.46
CA ALA A 49 -5.10 4.45 14.30
C ALA A 49 -3.84 5.22 13.87
N GLU A 50 -2.67 4.86 14.41
CA GLU A 50 -1.40 5.47 14.05
C GLU A 50 -0.96 5.12 12.62
N VAL A 51 -1.21 3.89 12.15
CA VAL A 51 -0.96 3.45 10.77
C VAL A 51 -1.91 4.17 9.80
N ASN A 52 -3.19 4.31 10.15
CA ASN A 52 -4.14 5.10 9.37
C ASN A 52 -3.70 6.56 9.23
N ALA A 53 -3.35 7.20 10.35
CA ALA A 53 -2.87 8.57 10.33
C ALA A 53 -1.60 8.72 9.50
N PHE A 54 -0.69 7.74 9.56
CA PHE A 54 0.50 7.71 8.72
C PHE A 54 0.18 7.62 7.23
N ALA A 55 -0.70 6.70 6.82
CA ALA A 55 -1.11 6.55 5.43
C ALA A 55 -1.72 7.86 4.89
N VAL A 56 -2.63 8.47 5.66
CA VAL A 56 -3.25 9.75 5.30
C VAL A 56 -2.22 10.88 5.20
N CYS A 57 -1.32 11.01 6.18
CA CYS A 57 -0.25 12.01 6.15
C CYS A 57 0.66 11.83 4.92
N LEU A 58 1.03 10.59 4.59
CA LEU A 58 1.90 10.31 3.44
C LEU A 58 1.19 10.61 2.11
N LEU A 59 -0.08 10.22 1.98
CA LEU A 59 -0.91 10.53 0.81
C LEU A 59 -1.07 12.05 0.61
N ASN A 60 -1.23 12.82 1.69
CA ASN A 60 -1.31 14.28 1.63
C ASN A 60 0.04 14.95 1.32
N ALA A 61 1.15 14.37 1.78
CA ALA A 61 2.50 14.88 1.55
C ALA A 61 3.14 14.35 0.24
N ALA A 62 2.36 13.64 -0.59
CA ALA A 62 2.83 12.83 -1.71
C ALA A 62 3.72 13.54 -2.75
N PHE A 63 3.61 14.87 -2.86
CA PHE A 63 4.31 15.68 -3.86
C PHE A 63 5.39 16.58 -3.24
N THR A 64 5.76 16.31 -1.98
CA THR A 64 6.73 17.13 -1.25
C THR A 64 7.99 16.34 -0.93
N PRO A 65 9.19 16.93 -1.07
CA PRO A 65 10.41 16.30 -0.56
C PRO A 65 10.27 15.92 0.92
N PRO A 66 10.81 14.76 1.36
CA PRO A 66 11.78 13.92 0.65
C PRO A 66 11.15 12.71 -0.08
N VAL A 67 9.90 12.83 -0.55
CA VAL A 67 9.34 11.85 -1.49
C VAL A 67 10.08 12.01 -2.83
N LEU A 68 10.78 10.95 -3.24
CA LEU A 68 11.61 10.90 -4.44
C LEU A 68 10.82 10.45 -5.67
N TYR A 69 9.80 9.63 -5.42
CA TYR A 69 8.97 9.04 -6.46
C TYR A 69 7.58 8.77 -5.91
N ARG A 70 6.56 8.95 -6.77
CA ARG A 70 5.18 8.60 -6.48
C ARG A 70 4.49 8.09 -7.74
N SER A 71 3.83 6.95 -7.64
CA SER A 71 2.91 6.45 -8.66
C SER A 71 1.61 5.97 -8.02
N GLN A 72 0.50 6.10 -8.73
CA GLN A 72 -0.82 5.68 -8.24
C GLN A 72 -1.60 4.98 -9.35
N HIS A 73 -2.32 3.94 -8.98
CA HIS A 73 -3.23 3.20 -9.85
C HIS A 73 -4.50 2.81 -9.10
N VAL A 74 -5.60 2.69 -9.84
CA VAL A 74 -6.86 2.16 -9.31
C VAL A 74 -7.01 0.75 -9.86
N ALA A 75 -7.03 -0.21 -8.96
CA ALA A 75 -7.03 -1.64 -9.23
C ALA A 75 -8.33 -2.27 -8.76
N LEU A 76 -8.76 -3.36 -9.41
CA LEU A 76 -9.96 -4.11 -9.05
C LEU A 76 -9.62 -5.47 -8.38
N TRP A 77 -8.44 -5.61 -7.78
CA TRP A 77 -7.87 -6.90 -7.40
C TRP A 77 -8.60 -7.63 -6.27
N SER A 78 -8.48 -8.96 -6.30
CA SER A 78 -8.80 -9.87 -5.19
C SER A 78 -7.60 -10.71 -4.70
N ARG A 79 -6.41 -10.58 -5.30
CA ARG A 79 -5.23 -11.39 -4.96
C ARG A 79 -4.23 -10.61 -4.11
N GLY A 80 -4.20 -10.87 -2.80
CA GLY A 80 -3.34 -10.18 -1.82
C GLY A 80 -1.85 -10.51 -1.92
N ASP A 81 -1.50 -11.72 -2.37
CA ASP A 81 -0.13 -12.23 -2.28
C ASP A 81 0.83 -11.62 -3.33
N LEU A 82 0.29 -10.96 -4.36
CA LEU A 82 1.09 -10.40 -5.46
C LEU A 82 2.07 -9.32 -5.00
N PHE A 83 1.67 -8.50 -4.02
CA PHE A 83 2.49 -7.39 -3.55
C PHE A 83 3.69 -7.87 -2.75
N GLN A 84 3.49 -8.80 -1.81
CA GLN A 84 4.59 -9.40 -1.06
C GLN A 84 5.59 -10.07 -2.01
N ASN A 85 5.10 -10.81 -3.00
CA ASN A 85 5.93 -11.48 -3.99
C ASN A 85 6.75 -10.48 -4.84
N ALA A 86 6.15 -9.34 -5.21
CA ALA A 86 6.85 -8.31 -6.00
C ALA A 86 7.96 -7.59 -5.20
N MET A 87 7.76 -7.39 -3.89
CA MET A 87 8.73 -6.69 -3.02
C MET A 87 9.93 -7.57 -2.58
N GLY A 88 10.06 -8.79 -3.10
CA GLY A 88 11.22 -9.65 -2.88
C GLY A 88 11.37 -10.15 -1.43
N ALA A 89 12.51 -10.81 -1.16
CA ALA A 89 12.80 -11.44 0.12
C ALA A 89 13.48 -10.46 1.09
N THR A 90 12.71 -9.93 2.04
CA THR A 90 13.07 -9.41 3.37
C THR A 90 14.29 -8.45 3.55
N PRO A 91 14.17 -7.40 4.39
CA PRO A 91 13.04 -7.12 5.26
C PRO A 91 11.98 -6.28 4.52
N ASN A 92 10.78 -6.86 4.45
CA ASN A 92 9.56 -6.15 4.13
C ASN A 92 8.65 -6.21 5.37
N LEU A 93 7.88 -5.14 5.58
CA LEU A 93 6.90 -5.06 6.66
C LEU A 93 5.53 -4.87 6.04
N GLN A 94 4.54 -5.56 6.58
CA GLN A 94 3.14 -5.35 6.23
C GLN A 94 2.41 -4.90 7.48
N LEU A 95 1.53 -3.91 7.30
CA LEU A 95 0.68 -3.35 8.35
C LEU A 95 -0.73 -3.26 7.77
N LEU A 96 -1.71 -3.78 8.51
CA LEU A 96 -3.09 -3.82 8.08
C LEU A 96 -3.97 -3.00 9.01
N THR A 97 -4.90 -2.27 8.42
CA THR A 97 -6.00 -1.60 9.10
C THR A 97 -7.30 -1.90 8.34
N VAL A 98 -8.42 -1.40 8.87
CA VAL A 98 -9.73 -1.52 8.20
C VAL A 98 -9.74 -0.82 6.83
N GLN A 99 -9.02 0.30 6.69
CA GLN A 99 -9.09 1.15 5.49
C GLN A 99 -7.85 1.00 4.60
N TYR A 100 -6.69 0.69 5.19
CA TYR A 100 -5.41 0.67 4.51
C TYR A 100 -4.66 -0.62 4.72
N GLU A 101 -3.98 -1.05 3.67
CA GLU A 101 -2.89 -2.00 3.76
C GLU A 101 -1.60 -1.29 3.38
N VAL A 102 -0.61 -1.31 4.26
CA VAL A 102 0.66 -0.61 4.07
C VAL A 102 1.78 -1.63 4.05
N TYR A 103 2.52 -1.65 2.95
CA TYR A 103 3.72 -2.44 2.80
C TYR A 103 4.93 -1.52 2.77
N LEU A 104 5.99 -1.91 3.44
CA LEU A 104 7.24 -1.18 3.48
C LEU A 104 8.38 -2.10 3.08
N TRP A 105 9.28 -1.60 2.26
CA TRP A 105 10.46 -2.32 1.81
C TRP A 105 11.67 -1.40 1.88
N ARG A 106 12.65 -1.76 2.69
CA ARG A 106 13.90 -1.01 2.80
C ARG A 106 14.87 -1.51 1.75
N VAL A 107 15.35 -0.59 0.92
CA VAL A 107 16.09 -0.92 -0.30
C VAL A 107 17.25 0.04 -0.55
N SER A 108 18.18 -0.48 -1.34
CA SER A 108 19.30 0.21 -1.97
C SER A 108 19.03 0.38 -3.48
N ALA A 109 19.84 1.19 -4.15
CA ALA A 109 19.78 1.37 -5.59
C ALA A 109 20.11 0.09 -6.39
N GLU A 110 20.82 -0.85 -5.76
CA GLU A 110 21.30 -2.09 -6.38
C GLU A 110 20.29 -3.23 -6.28
N ASP A 111 19.25 -3.06 -5.45
CA ASP A 111 18.18 -4.04 -5.32
C ASP A 111 17.34 -4.12 -6.59
N SER A 112 16.74 -5.29 -6.83
CA SER A 112 15.93 -5.57 -8.01
C SER A 112 14.55 -6.08 -7.61
N VAL A 113 13.52 -5.64 -8.33
CA VAL A 113 12.17 -6.22 -8.24
C VAL A 113 12.22 -7.64 -8.80
N GLN A 114 11.64 -8.60 -8.08
CA GLN A 114 11.54 -9.95 -8.61
C GLN A 114 10.47 -10.02 -9.71
N ARG A 115 10.88 -10.51 -10.88
CA ARG A 115 9.94 -10.84 -11.96
C ARG A 115 9.03 -11.96 -11.53
N ASN A 116 7.72 -11.74 -11.62
CA ASN A 116 6.74 -12.78 -11.45
C ASN A 116 6.41 -13.39 -12.82
N VAL A 117 6.04 -14.67 -12.80
CA VAL A 117 5.62 -15.41 -14.00
C VAL A 117 4.25 -14.94 -14.48
N ASN A 118 3.49 -14.21 -13.65
CA ASN A 118 2.19 -13.64 -13.99
C ASN A 118 2.32 -12.39 -14.90
N ASP A 119 1.76 -12.45 -16.10
CA ASP A 119 1.85 -11.41 -17.15
C ASP A 119 0.60 -10.50 -17.23
N SER A 120 -0.15 -10.35 -16.15
CA SER A 120 -1.27 -9.40 -16.14
C SER A 120 -0.77 -7.95 -16.29
N ASP A 121 -1.54 -7.10 -16.99
CA ASP A 121 -1.21 -5.67 -17.17
C ASP A 121 -0.98 -4.97 -15.83
N GLU A 122 -1.76 -5.37 -14.84
CA GLU A 122 -1.73 -4.92 -13.47
C GLU A 122 -0.44 -5.30 -12.73
N TYR A 123 0.10 -6.50 -12.98
CA TYR A 123 1.40 -6.90 -12.45
C TYR A 123 2.53 -6.16 -13.17
N ARG A 124 2.45 -6.02 -14.50
CA ARG A 124 3.41 -5.24 -15.28
C ARG A 124 3.49 -3.80 -14.81
N TRP A 125 2.34 -3.18 -14.49
CA TRP A 125 2.27 -1.86 -13.88
C TRP A 125 3.04 -1.82 -12.55
N LEU A 126 2.79 -2.78 -11.65
CA LEU A 126 3.44 -2.85 -10.35
C LEU A 126 4.97 -3.03 -10.49
N GLU A 127 5.42 -3.98 -11.31
CA GLU A 127 6.85 -4.25 -11.53
C GLU A 127 7.57 -3.02 -12.09
N GLN A 128 6.99 -2.39 -13.11
CA GLN A 128 7.55 -1.19 -13.73
C GLN A 128 7.73 -0.08 -12.69
N HIS A 129 6.67 0.22 -11.93
CA HIS A 129 6.71 1.34 -11.00
C HIS A 129 7.49 1.08 -9.71
N LEU A 130 7.65 -0.19 -9.30
CA LEU A 130 8.61 -0.55 -8.26
C LEU A 130 10.05 -0.38 -8.77
N THR A 131 10.33 -0.74 -10.02
CA THR A 131 11.65 -0.55 -10.64
C THR A 131 11.99 0.93 -10.78
N GLU A 132 11.03 1.75 -11.19
CA GLU A 132 11.17 3.22 -11.22
C GLU A 132 11.40 3.77 -9.80
N ALA A 133 10.65 3.31 -8.80
CA ALA A 133 10.82 3.72 -7.40
C ALA A 133 12.21 3.38 -6.83
N LEU A 134 12.77 2.21 -7.18
CA LEU A 134 14.11 1.77 -6.77
C LEU A 134 15.21 2.68 -7.35
N THR A 135 15.06 3.08 -8.60
CA THR A 135 16.11 3.80 -9.35
C THR A 135 15.98 5.32 -9.26
N ALA A 136 14.79 5.84 -8.91
CA ALA A 136 14.53 7.27 -8.79
C ALA A 136 15.51 7.96 -7.84
N TRP A 137 16.29 8.91 -8.36
CA TRP A 137 17.25 9.71 -7.60
C TRP A 137 18.30 8.88 -6.85
N ALA A 138 18.70 7.73 -7.40
CA ALA A 138 19.67 6.84 -6.77
C ALA A 138 21.01 7.50 -6.43
N ASP A 139 21.47 8.44 -7.25
CA ASP A 139 22.71 9.20 -7.01
C ASP A 139 22.64 10.09 -5.76
N PHE A 140 21.43 10.53 -5.38
CA PHE A 140 21.21 11.44 -4.24
C PHE A 140 20.81 10.72 -2.95
N SER A 141 20.12 9.59 -3.06
CA SER A 141 19.64 8.81 -1.91
C SER A 141 19.82 7.32 -2.18
N PRO A 142 21.05 6.78 -2.04
CA PRO A 142 21.33 5.38 -2.36
C PRO A 142 20.46 4.42 -1.53
N GLY A 143 20.23 4.72 -0.26
CA GLY A 143 19.26 4.03 0.60
C GLY A 143 17.92 4.76 0.64
N ARG A 144 16.83 3.99 0.62
CA ARG A 144 15.44 4.50 0.68
C ARG A 144 14.49 3.47 1.27
N VAL A 145 13.28 3.92 1.55
CA VAL A 145 12.14 3.04 1.87
C VAL A 145 11.11 3.21 0.78
N ILE A 146 10.73 2.08 0.16
CA ILE A 146 9.54 2.01 -0.67
C ILE A 146 8.35 1.77 0.25
N VAL A 147 7.32 2.61 0.12
CA VAL A 147 6.05 2.46 0.82
C VAL A 147 4.95 2.24 -0.21
N LEU A 148 4.24 1.14 -0.11
CA LEU A 148 3.06 0.86 -0.91
C LEU A 148 1.83 0.94 -0.01
N VAL A 149 0.93 1.86 -0.34
CA VAL A 149 -0.34 2.06 0.38
C VAL A 149 -1.47 1.60 -0.52
N ARG A 150 -2.23 0.61 -0.06
CA ARG A 150 -3.51 0.21 -0.64
C ARG A 150 -4.62 0.83 0.19
N GLU A 151 -5.46 1.64 -0.43
CA GLU A 151 -6.67 2.19 0.16
C GLU A 151 -7.87 1.42 -0.41
N ILE A 152 -8.69 0.86 0.46
CA ILE A 152 -9.94 0.20 0.06
C ILE A 152 -10.96 1.32 -0.21
N LEU A 153 -11.29 1.56 -1.49
CA LEU A 153 -12.23 2.61 -1.90
C LEU A 153 -13.69 2.20 -1.67
N GLY A 154 -13.95 0.90 -1.63
CA GLY A 154 -15.27 0.32 -1.40
C GLY A 154 -15.33 -1.15 -1.82
N GLY A 155 -16.21 -1.90 -1.17
CA GLY A 155 -16.54 -3.27 -1.60
C GLY A 155 -17.34 -3.25 -2.91
N LEU A 156 -17.23 -4.31 -3.73
CA LEU A 156 -18.26 -4.59 -4.70
C LEU A 156 -19.58 -4.74 -3.93
N TRP A 157 -20.55 -3.93 -4.32
CA TRP A 157 -21.94 -4.12 -3.96
C TRP A 157 -22.37 -5.54 -4.36
N GLN A 158 -23.22 -6.17 -3.55
CA GLN A 158 -23.80 -7.43 -3.99
C GLN A 158 -24.64 -7.15 -5.25
N ASP A 159 -24.72 -8.12 -6.17
CA ASP A 159 -25.53 -7.96 -7.41
C ASP A 159 -26.96 -7.50 -7.09
N GLN A 160 -27.49 -7.92 -5.94
CA GLN A 160 -28.79 -7.50 -5.43
C GLN A 160 -28.85 -6.02 -5.03
N ASP A 161 -27.81 -5.50 -4.38
CA ASP A 161 -27.74 -4.08 -4.00
C ASP A 161 -27.62 -3.19 -5.24
N VAL A 162 -26.83 -3.64 -6.23
CA VAL A 162 -26.74 -2.97 -7.53
C VAL A 162 -28.11 -3.00 -8.23
N ALA A 163 -28.75 -4.16 -8.35
CA ALA A 163 -30.07 -4.30 -8.96
C ALA A 163 -31.13 -3.43 -8.26
N ASN A 164 -31.11 -3.36 -6.94
CA ASN A 164 -32.02 -2.51 -6.17
C ASN A 164 -31.76 -1.03 -6.44
N SER A 165 -30.49 -0.60 -6.46
CA SER A 165 -30.13 0.80 -6.71
C SER A 165 -30.50 1.28 -8.11
N LEU A 166 -30.42 0.42 -9.13
CA LEU A 166 -30.77 0.77 -10.52
C LEU A 166 -32.27 1.04 -10.70
N ASN A 167 -33.11 0.58 -9.77
CA ASN A 167 -34.56 0.77 -9.80
C ASN A 167 -35.04 2.00 -9.01
N GLN A 168 -34.13 2.79 -8.44
CA GLN A 168 -34.47 3.93 -7.59
C GLN A 168 -33.62 5.14 -7.96
N ILE A 169 -34.19 6.35 -7.90
CA ILE A 169 -33.39 7.57 -7.93
C ILE A 169 -32.69 7.67 -6.57
N PRO A 170 -31.35 7.72 -6.51
CA PRO A 170 -30.66 7.82 -5.23
C PRO A 170 -31.07 9.10 -4.49
N ALA A 171 -31.29 8.99 -3.18
CA ALA A 171 -31.76 10.12 -2.38
C ALA A 171 -30.87 11.38 -2.51
N TRP A 172 -29.56 11.19 -2.64
CA TRP A 172 -28.58 12.27 -2.80
C TRP A 172 -28.74 13.09 -4.09
N TRP A 173 -29.39 12.55 -5.13
CA TRP A 173 -29.64 13.28 -6.37
C TRP A 173 -30.65 14.42 -6.18
N ASN A 174 -31.62 14.23 -5.30
CA ASN A 174 -32.67 15.22 -5.05
C ASN A 174 -32.19 16.40 -4.17
N GLU A 175 -30.95 16.36 -3.69
CA GLU A 175 -30.33 17.39 -2.86
C GLU A 175 -29.32 18.25 -3.66
N CYS A 176 -29.19 18.03 -4.98
CA CYS A 176 -28.33 18.78 -5.90
C CYS A 176 -29.10 19.82 -6.71
#